data_AF-A0A4R4E4A4-F1
#
_entry.id   AF-A0A4R4E4A4-F1
#
_cell.length_a   1.000
_cell.length_b   1.000
_cell.length_c   1.000
_cell.angle_alpha   90.00
_cell.angle_beta   90.00
_cell.angle_gamma   90.00
#
_symmetry.space_group_name_H-M   'P 1'
#
loop_
_entity.id
_entity.type
_entity.pdbx_description
1 polymer ?
#
loop_
_entity_poly.entity_id
_entity_poly.type
_entity_poly.pdbx_seq_one_letter_code
_entity_poly.pdbx_strand_id
1 'polypeptide(L)'
;MNTFRFVLYTWLCTVVAYPPLVLLFDVLTRSNTEGRLFFPLLAGAFVLGIPGLLLGWLSLSLLQVRRLPLLVQYCLWTGAVLLLIYLTLTVLGGPRLLDIHGELARFVLPLFGAAMLVLLLRYPYFREIPLNEY
;
A
#
# COMPACT_ATOMS: atom_id res chain seq x y z
N MET A 1 4.39 9.67 -18.19
CA MET A 1 5.34 10.00 -17.09
C MET A 1 4.64 10.40 -15.79
N ASN A 2 3.50 11.10 -15.84
CA ASN A 2 2.76 11.54 -14.65
C ASN A 2 2.17 10.38 -13.82
N THR A 3 1.64 9.34 -14.48
CA THR A 3 1.07 8.15 -13.82
C THR A 3 2.11 7.40 -12.97
N PHE A 4 3.32 7.20 -13.50
CA PHE A 4 4.41 6.56 -12.74
C PHE A 4 4.82 7.40 -11.51
N ARG A 5 4.97 8.73 -11.69
CA ARG A 5 5.28 9.64 -10.57
C ARG A 5 4.20 9.58 -9.49
N PHE A 6 2.93 9.56 -9.87
CA PHE A 6 1.82 9.40 -8.94
C PHE A 6 1.93 8.10 -8.12
N VAL A 7 2.18 6.97 -8.78
CA VAL A 7 2.34 5.67 -8.12
C VAL A 7 3.56 5.67 -7.19
N LEU A 8 4.68 6.22 -7.66
CA LEU A 8 5.91 6.36 -6.86
C LEU A 8 5.70 7.20 -5.61
N TYR A 9 5.07 8.37 -5.73
CA TYR A 9 4.79 9.24 -4.60
C TYR A 9 3.76 8.63 -3.63
N THR A 10 2.77 7.90 -4.15
CA THR A 10 1.80 7.17 -3.32
C THR A 10 2.53 6.13 -2.49
N TRP A 11 3.40 5.32 -3.11
CA TRP A 11 4.19 4.32 -2.40
C TRP A 11 5.15 4.92 -1.37
N LEU A 12 5.90 5.97 -1.73
CA LEU A 12 6.80 6.66 -0.79
C LEU A 12 6.05 7.19 0.42
N CYS A 13 4.87 7.79 0.21
CA CYS A 13 4.04 8.25 1.32
C CYS A 13 3.55 7.09 2.21
N THR A 14 3.20 5.94 1.64
CA THR A 14 2.83 4.74 2.41
C THR A 14 4.00 4.23 3.24
N VAL A 15 5.21 4.19 2.67
CA VAL A 15 6.42 3.77 3.39
C VAL A 15 6.77 4.73 4.53
N VAL A 16 6.63 6.04 4.33
CA VAL A 16 6.89 7.06 5.37
C VAL A 16 5.81 7.07 6.46
N ALA A 17 4.54 6.83 6.09
CA ALA A 17 3.42 6.79 7.03
C ALA A 17 3.39 5.49 7.86
N TYR A 18 4.02 4.42 7.39
CA TYR A 18 3.99 3.12 8.06
C TYR A 18 4.68 3.10 9.44
N PRO A 19 5.94 3.58 9.62
CA PRO A 19 6.61 3.64 10.92
C PRO A 19 5.81 4.30 12.06
N PRO A 20 5.26 5.53 11.90
CA PRO A 20 4.51 6.16 12.98
C PRO A 20 3.21 5.41 13.30
N LEU A 21 2.55 4.80 12.29
CA LEU A 21 1.37 3.98 12.51
C LEU A 21 1.68 2.70 13.29
N VAL A 22 2.77 1.99 12.96
CA VAL A 22 3.20 0.81 13.73
C VAL A 22 3.48 1.18 15.18
N LEU A 23 4.20 2.28 15.43
CA LEU A 23 4.48 2.75 16.81
C LEU A 23 3.19 3.07 17.58
N LEU A 24 2.20 3.69 16.92
CA LEU A 24 0.93 4.04 17.54
C LEU A 24 0.12 2.78 17.92
N PHE A 25 0.11 1.76 17.06
CA PHE A 25 -0.51 0.48 17.36
C PHE A 25 0.28 -0.36 18.38
N ASP A 26 1.61 -0.22 18.43
CA ASP A 26 2.46 -0.87 19.41
C ASP A 26 2.20 -0.35 20.83
N VAL A 27 2.10 0.98 20.98
CA VAL A 27 1.71 1.64 22.24
C VAL A 27 0.33 1.15 22.70
N LEU A 28 -0.62 1.01 21.78
CA LEU A 28 -1.96 0.53 22.09
C LEU A 28 -2.01 -0.96 22.47
N THR A 29 -1.06 -1.77 21.98
CA THR A 29 -1.03 -3.21 22.22
C THR A 29 -0.09 -3.65 23.35
N ARG A 30 0.58 -2.71 24.06
CA ARG A 30 1.52 -2.95 25.18
C ARG A 30 2.55 -4.04 24.88
N SER A 31 2.97 -4.14 23.63
CA SER A 31 4.00 -5.06 23.18
C SER A 31 5.32 -4.31 23.17
N ASN A 32 6.39 -4.86 23.74
CA ASN A 32 7.74 -4.39 23.41
C ASN A 32 7.99 -4.86 21.98
N THR A 33 7.69 -4.05 20.96
CA THR A 33 8.06 -4.41 19.59
C THR A 33 9.58 -4.49 19.51
N GLU A 34 10.09 -5.72 19.55
CA GLU A 34 11.49 -6.00 19.25
C GLU A 34 11.73 -5.53 17.81
N GLY A 35 12.65 -4.58 17.63
CA GLY A 35 13.03 -4.07 16.30
C GLY A 35 13.37 -5.17 15.28
N ARG A 36 13.61 -6.41 15.74
CA ARG A 36 13.77 -7.62 14.94
C ARG A 36 12.64 -7.89 13.94
N LEU A 37 11.39 -7.50 14.18
CA LEU A 37 10.27 -7.69 13.22
C LEU A 37 10.01 -6.45 12.36
N PHE A 38 10.28 -5.25 12.89
CA PHE A 38 10.06 -3.98 12.20
C PHE A 38 11.00 -3.78 11.01
N PHE A 39 12.31 -4.04 11.19
CA PHE A 39 13.30 -3.84 10.12
C PHE A 39 13.10 -4.79 8.92
N PRO A 40 12.77 -6.08 9.08
CA PRO A 40 12.43 -6.97 7.95
C PRO A 40 11.17 -6.56 7.20
N LEU A 41 10.14 -6.03 7.88
CA LEU A 41 8.93 -5.52 7.22
C LEU A 41 9.20 -4.25 6.43
N LEU A 42 10.02 -3.35 6.98
CA LEU A 42 10.48 -2.16 6.26
C LEU A 42 11.34 -2.56 5.04
N ALA A 43 12.28 -3.50 5.23
CA ALA A 43 13.10 -4.04 4.14
C ALA A 43 12.25 -4.74 3.08
N GLY A 44 11.22 -5.48 3.49
CA GLY A 44 10.22 -6.08 2.60
C GLY A 44 9.46 -5.00 1.80
N ALA A 45 9.06 -3.91 2.45
CA ALA A 45 8.41 -2.80 1.76
C ALA A 45 9.31 -2.17 0.67
N PHE A 46 10.63 -2.11 0.88
CA PHE A 46 11.59 -1.64 -0.13
C PHE A 46 11.90 -2.68 -1.22
N VAL A 47 12.17 -3.93 -0.85
CA VAL A 47 12.58 -5.00 -1.79
C VAL A 47 11.41 -5.44 -2.68
N LEU A 48 10.20 -5.56 -2.11
CA LEU A 48 8.99 -5.94 -2.85
C LEU A 48 8.21 -4.72 -3.34
N GLY A 49 8.56 -3.53 -2.86
CA GLY A 49 8.02 -2.27 -3.32
C GLY A 49 8.27 -2.04 -4.80
N ILE A 50 9.42 -2.47 -5.34
CA ILE A 50 9.75 -2.26 -6.76
C ILE A 50 8.83 -3.07 -7.70
N PRO A 51 8.65 -4.40 -7.52
CA PRO A 51 7.63 -5.15 -8.26
C PRO A 51 6.22 -4.58 -8.07
N GLY A 52 5.88 -4.19 -6.84
CA GLY A 52 4.57 -3.61 -6.52
C GLY A 52 4.32 -2.26 -7.20
N LEU A 53 5.34 -1.41 -7.30
CA LEU A 53 5.31 -0.14 -8.02
C LEU A 53 5.07 -0.34 -9.51
N LEU A 54 5.74 -1.33 -10.12
CA LEU A 54 5.57 -1.64 -11.54
C LEU A 54 4.16 -2.17 -11.82
N LEU A 55 3.65 -3.08 -10.99
CA LEU A 55 2.27 -3.59 -11.12
C LEU A 55 1.23 -2.50 -10.87
N GLY A 56 1.45 -1.64 -9.86
CA GLY A 56 0.61 -0.50 -9.57
C GLY A 56 0.57 0.51 -10.71
N TRP A 57 1.70 0.77 -11.35
CA TRP A 57 1.78 1.64 -12.52
C TRP A 57 1.12 1.03 -13.75
N LEU A 58 1.34 -0.25 -14.01
CA LEU A 58 0.80 -0.95 -15.19
C LEU A 58 -0.73 -1.09 -15.09
N SER A 59 -1.25 -1.46 -13.91
CA SER A 59 -2.70 -1.52 -13.66
C SER A 59 -3.37 -0.14 -13.79
N LEU A 60 -2.75 0.92 -13.26
CA LEU A 60 -3.28 2.28 -13.41
C LEU A 60 -3.28 2.73 -14.87
N SER A 61 -2.19 2.44 -15.59
CA SER A 61 -2.07 2.80 -17.01
C SER A 61 -3.12 2.07 -17.86
N LEU A 62 -3.41 0.79 -17.56
CA LEU A 62 -4.49 0.04 -18.22
C LEU A 62 -5.88 0.59 -17.91
N LEU A 63 -6.13 1.03 -16.68
CA LEU A 63 -7.43 1.60 -16.28
C LEU A 63 -7.69 2.95 -16.94
N GLN A 64 -6.65 3.76 -17.15
CA GLN A 64 -6.76 5.07 -17.82
C GLN A 64 -7.14 4.99 -19.30
N VAL A 65 -6.93 3.85 -19.97
CA VAL A 65 -7.34 3.61 -21.37
C VAL A 65 -8.84 3.33 -21.49
N ARG A 66 -9.53 3.00 -20.39
CA ARG A 66 -10.97 2.66 -20.43
C ARG A 66 -11.83 3.90 -20.18
N ARG A 67 -12.98 3.98 -20.88
CA ARG A 67 -14.03 5.01 -20.67
C ARG A 67 -14.81 4.83 -19.34
N LEU A 68 -14.15 4.42 -18.27
CA LEU A 68 -14.75 4.28 -16.96
C LEU A 68 -14.79 5.63 -16.23
N PRO A 69 -15.78 5.89 -15.37
CA PRO A 69 -15.77 7.08 -14.51
C PRO A 69 -14.50 7.13 -13.64
N LEU A 70 -13.92 8.32 -13.45
CA LEU A 70 -12.67 8.50 -12.68
C LEU A 70 -12.73 7.90 -11.28
N LEU A 71 -13.87 8.03 -10.58
CA LEU A 71 -14.07 7.43 -9.26
C LEU A 71 -13.98 5.89 -9.32
N VAL A 72 -14.57 5.28 -10.35
CA VAL A 72 -14.56 3.82 -10.53
C VAL A 72 -13.14 3.33 -10.86
N GLN A 73 -12.42 4.05 -11.74
CA GLN A 73 -11.02 3.73 -12.03
C GLN A 73 -10.18 3.78 -10.75
N TYR A 74 -10.38 4.82 -9.93
CA TYR A 74 -9.65 4.98 -8.69
C TYR A 74 -9.98 3.90 -7.66
N CYS A 75 -11.26 3.55 -7.49
CA CYS A 75 -11.68 2.48 -6.60
C CYS A 75 -11.13 1.11 -7.04
N LEU A 76 -11.18 0.81 -8.34
CA LEU A 76 -10.61 -0.43 -8.90
C LEU A 76 -9.10 -0.50 -8.68
N TRP A 77 -8.40 0.61 -8.94
CA TRP A 77 -6.95 0.67 -8.71
C TRP A 77 -6.59 0.54 -7.23
N THR A 78 -7.30 1.26 -6.35
CA THR A 78 -7.15 1.17 -4.89
C THR A 78 -7.36 -0.26 -4.42
N GLY A 79 -8.43 -0.92 -4.87
CA GLY A 79 -8.71 -2.32 -4.56
C GLY A 79 -7.60 -3.26 -5.04
N ALA A 80 -7.08 -3.06 -6.26
CA ALA A 80 -5.97 -3.84 -6.79
C ALA A 80 -4.68 -3.65 -5.97
N VAL A 81 -4.36 -2.44 -5.55
CA VAL A 81 -3.20 -2.15 -4.69
C VAL A 81 -3.35 -2.82 -3.32
N LEU A 82 -4.52 -2.70 -2.68
CA LEU A 82 -4.79 -3.34 -1.38
C LEU A 82 -4.75 -4.86 -1.48
N LEU A 83 -5.29 -5.44 -2.55
CA LEU A 83 -5.23 -6.88 -2.82
C LEU A 83 -3.79 -7.34 -3.05
N LEU A 84 -2.99 -6.55 -3.77
CA LEU A 84 -1.58 -6.86 -3.99
C LEU A 84 -0.79 -6.85 -2.67
N ILE A 85 -1.05 -5.88 -1.79
CA ILE A 85 -0.48 -5.85 -0.44
C ILE A 85 -0.89 -7.11 0.32
N TYR A 86 -2.18 -7.46 0.31
CA TYR A 86 -2.70 -8.67 0.96
C TYR A 86 -1.98 -9.93 0.48
N LEU A 87 -1.95 -10.16 -0.84
CA LEU A 87 -1.33 -11.34 -1.45
C LEU A 87 0.17 -11.39 -1.13
N THR A 88 0.86 -10.26 -1.20
CA THR A 88 2.29 -10.18 -0.88
C THR A 88 2.54 -10.61 0.57
N LEU A 89 1.75 -10.10 1.51
CA LEU A 89 1.81 -10.51 2.92
C LEU A 89 1.47 -12.00 3.11
N THR A 90 0.47 -12.53 2.39
CA THR A 90 0.10 -13.95 2.49
C THR A 90 1.22 -14.88 2.02
N VAL A 91 1.96 -14.49 0.98
CA VAL A 91 3.04 -15.30 0.40
C VAL A 91 4.30 -15.24 1.27
N LEU A 92 4.66 -14.06 1.75
CA LEU A 92 5.91 -13.86 2.50
C LEU A 92 5.79 -14.11 3.98
N GLY A 93 4.61 -13.84 4.54
CA GLY A 93 4.40 -13.96 5.97
C GLY A 93 4.14 -15.38 6.45
N GLY A 94 3.85 -16.29 5.52
CA GLY A 94 3.38 -17.63 5.83
C GLY A 94 2.06 -17.62 6.61
N PRO A 95 1.56 -18.78 7.03
CA PRO A 95 0.29 -18.89 7.76
C PRO A 95 0.29 -18.18 9.13
N ARG A 96 1.46 -17.84 9.68
CA ARG A 96 1.60 -17.24 11.01
C ARG A 96 1.35 -15.72 11.06
N LEU A 97 1.62 -14.99 9.98
CA LEU A 97 1.38 -13.53 9.93
C LEU A 97 -0.09 -13.16 9.73
N LEU A 98 -0.91 -14.12 9.28
CA LEU A 98 -2.37 -14.00 9.16
C LEU A 98 -3.10 -14.67 10.33
N ASP A 99 -2.36 -15.31 11.24
CA ASP A 99 -2.94 -15.88 12.44
C ASP A 99 -3.47 -14.74 13.32
N ILE A 100 -4.65 -14.94 13.92
CA ILE A 100 -5.35 -13.93 14.72
C ILE A 100 -4.55 -13.54 15.98
N HIS A 101 -3.49 -14.27 16.29
CA HIS A 101 -2.54 -13.96 17.34
C HIS A 101 -1.75 -12.69 17.02
N GLY A 102 -2.13 -11.54 17.61
CA GLY A 102 -1.30 -10.36 17.88
C GLY A 102 -0.58 -9.67 16.71
N GLU A 103 0.17 -10.39 15.88
CA GLU A 103 0.96 -9.94 14.73
C GLU A 103 0.11 -9.33 13.62
N LEU A 104 -1.09 -9.87 13.34
CA LEU A 104 -2.06 -9.27 12.42
C LEU A 104 -2.41 -7.83 12.84
N ALA A 105 -2.72 -7.63 14.11
CA ALA A 105 -3.06 -6.31 14.66
C ALA A 105 -1.85 -5.37 14.76
N ARG A 106 -0.63 -5.92 14.93
CA ARG A 106 0.60 -5.15 15.14
C ARG A 106 1.26 -4.68 13.85
N PHE A 107 1.22 -5.47 12.78
CA PHE A 107 2.01 -5.19 11.58
C PHE A 107 1.18 -5.09 10.31
N VAL A 108 0.14 -5.92 10.17
CA VAL A 108 -0.72 -5.95 8.97
C VAL A 108 -1.72 -4.80 9.02
N LEU A 109 -2.42 -4.62 10.15
CA LEU A 109 -3.44 -3.57 10.29
C LEU A 109 -2.86 -2.15 10.11
N PRO A 110 -1.69 -1.79 10.68
CA PRO A 110 -1.10 -0.47 10.46
C PRO A 110 -0.62 -0.27 9.01
N LEU A 111 -0.18 -1.33 8.33
CA LEU A 111 0.22 -1.26 6.93
C LEU A 111 -1.00 -1.00 6.02
N PHE A 112 -2.09 -1.73 6.24
CA PHE A 112 -3.34 -1.48 5.54
C PHE A 112 -3.90 -0.10 5.85
N GLY A 113 -3.85 0.33 7.12
CA GLY A 113 -4.25 1.67 7.53
C GLY A 113 -3.43 2.76 6.86
N ALA A 114 -2.10 2.61 6.80
CA ALA A 114 -1.21 3.53 6.10
C ALA A 114 -1.55 3.61 4.61
N ALA A 115 -1.69 2.45 3.96
CA ALA A 115 -2.03 2.38 2.54
C ALA A 115 -3.40 3.01 2.25
N MET A 116 -4.43 2.70 3.05
CA MET A 116 -5.77 3.27 2.89
C MET A 116 -5.76 4.79 3.09
N LEU A 117 -5.12 5.27 4.14
CA LEU A 117 -5.04 6.70 4.43
C LEU A 117 -4.35 7.46 3.29
N VAL A 118 -3.23 6.93 2.82
CA VAL A 118 -2.48 7.54 1.72
C VAL A 118 -3.28 7.51 0.43
N LEU A 119 -3.97 6.41 0.11
CA LEU A 119 -4.84 6.31 -1.07
C LEU A 119 -5.99 7.34 -0.96
N LEU A 120 -6.71 7.40 0.17
CA LEU A 120 -7.77 8.38 0.36
C LEU A 120 -7.29 9.83 0.15
N LEU A 121 -6.11 10.19 0.68
CA LEU A 121 -5.51 11.51 0.53
C LEU A 121 -4.96 11.78 -0.88
N ARG A 122 -4.70 10.73 -1.67
CA ARG A 122 -4.14 10.85 -3.02
C ARG A 122 -5.20 10.96 -4.11
N TYR A 123 -6.48 10.73 -3.78
CA TYR A 123 -7.57 10.86 -4.74
C TYR A 123 -7.66 12.24 -5.44
N PRO A 124 -7.48 13.40 -4.76
CA PRO A 124 -7.49 14.70 -5.43
C PRO A 124 -6.41 14.80 -6.51
N TYR A 125 -5.19 14.33 -6.22
CA TYR A 125 -4.06 14.33 -7.15
C TYR A 125 -4.27 13.36 -8.32
N PHE A 126 -5.03 12.28 -8.12
CA PHE A 126 -5.38 11.35 -9.21
C PHE A 126 -6.25 12.03 -10.28
N ARG A 127 -7.16 12.92 -9.87
CA ARG A 127 -8.04 13.66 -10.80
C ARG A 127 -7.28 14.61 -11.73
N GLU A 128 -6.10 15.06 -11.32
CA GLU A 128 -5.25 15.99 -12.07
C GLU A 128 -4.34 15.27 -13.09
N ILE A 129 -4.30 13.93 -13.09
CA ILE A 129 -3.48 13.19 -14.05
C ILE A 129 -4.18 13.26 -15.41
N PRO A 130 -3.51 13.78 -16.47
CA PRO A 130 -4.11 13.83 -17.80
C PRO A 130 -4.44 12.41 -18.27
N LEU A 131 -5.67 12.21 -18.72
CA LEU A 131 -6.09 10.97 -19.35
C LEU A 131 -5.33 10.83 -20.68
N ASN A 132 -4.78 9.64 -20.93
CA ASN A 132 -4.16 9.34 -22.21
C ASN A 132 -5.28 9.25 -23.26
N GLU A 133 -5.43 10.30 -24.07
CA GLU A 133 -6.22 10.27 -25.29
C GLU A 133 -5.42 9.50 -26.36
N TYR A 134 -5.64 8.19 -26.45
CA TYR A 134 -5.17 7.36 -27.56
C TYR A 134 -6.35 6.58 -28.14
#